data_AF-A0A3C2B8Q8-F1
#
_entry.id   AF-A0A3C2B8Q8-F1
#
_cell.length_a   1.000
_cell.length_b   1.000
_cell.length_c   1.000
_cell.angle_alpha   90.00
_cell.angle_beta   90.00
_cell.angle_gamma   90.00
#
_symmetry.space_group_name_H-M   'P 1'
#
loop_
_entity.id
_entity.type
_entity.pdbx_description
1 polymer ?
#
loop_
_entity_poly.entity_id
_entity_poly.type
_entity_poly.pdbx_seq_one_letter_code
_entity_poly.pdbx_strand_id
1 'polypeptide(L)'
;MLEAGADTVFPSFRGAPAVRRRTDVARMHAAFSATKATVMTVHLCSTVPTGEDPDRCGADSFGRVHGCRNVYVNDASLLPTAPGVN
;
A
#
# COMPACT_ATOMS: atom_id res chain seq x y z
N MET A 1 -0.33 -9.39 -19.57
CA MET A 1 0.18 -9.96 -18.31
C MET A 1 1.71 -10.15 -18.35
N LEU A 2 2.28 -10.50 -19.51
CA LEU A 2 3.69 -10.25 -19.83
C LEU A 2 3.71 -9.20 -20.95
N GLU A 3 3.56 -7.93 -20.58
CA GLU A 3 3.56 -6.81 -21.51
C GLU A 3 4.50 -5.74 -20.93
N ALA A 4 4.78 -4.66 -21.67
CA ALA A 4 5.74 -3.62 -21.28
C ALA A 4 7.21 -4.09 -21.16
N GLY A 5 7.61 -5.13 -21.90
CA GLY A 5 9.01 -5.57 -22.00
C GLY A 5 9.48 -6.52 -20.88
N ALA A 6 8.58 -6.98 -20.01
CA ALA A 6 8.93 -7.93 -18.96
C ALA A 6 9.23 -9.33 -19.52
N ASP A 7 10.42 -9.86 -19.23
CA ASP A 7 10.86 -11.22 -19.58
C ASP A 7 10.43 -12.27 -18.52
N THR A 8 10.23 -11.83 -17.27
CA THR A 8 9.81 -12.69 -16.15
C THR A 8 8.95 -11.92 -15.15
N VAL A 9 7.86 -12.52 -14.68
CA VAL A 9 7.02 -12.00 -13.58
C VAL A 9 7.06 -12.95 -12.39
N PHE A 10 7.26 -12.39 -11.19
CA PHE A 10 7.28 -13.12 -9.92
C PHE A 10 6.03 -12.77 -9.10
N PRO A 11 5.03 -13.67 -9.01
CA PRO A 11 3.82 -13.39 -8.25
C PRO A 11 4.08 -13.32 -6.74
N SER A 12 3.36 -12.43 -6.05
CA SER A 12 3.53 -12.18 -4.60
C SER A 12 2.67 -13.13 -3.74
N PHE A 13 2.95 -14.43 -3.82
CA PHE A 13 2.39 -15.43 -2.90
C PHE A 13 3.41 -16.54 -2.58
N ARG A 14 3.28 -17.17 -1.42
CA ARG A 14 4.20 -18.22 -0.95
C ARG A 14 4.24 -19.39 -1.95
N GLY A 15 5.44 -19.66 -2.48
CA GLY A 15 5.67 -20.75 -3.43
C GLY A 15 5.21 -20.46 -4.86
N ALA A 16 5.01 -19.20 -5.23
CA ALA A 16 4.61 -18.82 -6.58
C ALA A 16 5.65 -19.25 -7.64
N PRO A 17 5.23 -19.89 -8.74
CA PRO A 17 6.12 -20.12 -9.87
C PRO A 17 6.36 -18.81 -10.64
N ALA A 18 7.58 -18.63 -11.14
CA ALA A 18 7.88 -17.54 -12.07
C ALA A 18 7.11 -17.73 -13.38
N VAL A 19 6.56 -16.64 -13.91
CA VAL A 19 5.80 -16.59 -15.17
C VAL A 19 6.71 -15.98 -16.25
N ARG A 20 7.12 -16.77 -17.24
CA ARG A 20 7.95 -16.32 -18.37
C ARG A 20 7.22 -16.36 -19.70
N ARG A 21 6.15 -17.16 -19.77
CA ARG A 21 5.31 -17.32 -20.96
C ARG A 21 3.84 -17.31 -20.56
N ARG A 22 2.95 -17.02 -21.52
CA ARG A 22 1.50 -17.03 -21.29
C ARG A 22 0.98 -18.37 -20.75
N THR A 23 1.59 -19.48 -21.14
CA THR A 23 1.26 -20.83 -20.63
C THR A 23 1.53 -21.00 -19.14
N ASP A 24 2.49 -20.26 -18.57
CA ASP A 24 2.83 -20.37 -17.15
C ASP A 24 1.76 -19.75 -16.26
N VAL A 25 0.89 -18.88 -16.82
CA VAL A 25 -0.21 -18.24 -16.09
C VAL A 25 -1.19 -19.26 -15.55
N ALA A 26 -1.54 -20.30 -16.33
CA ALA A 26 -2.45 -21.35 -15.86
C ALA A 26 -1.85 -22.11 -14.66
N ARG A 27 -0.54 -22.41 -14.70
CA ARG A 27 0.18 -23.07 -13.61
C ARG A 27 0.25 -22.19 -12.36
N MET A 28 0.53 -20.90 -12.54
CA MET A 28 0.57 -19.91 -11.47
C MET A 28 -0.81 -19.77 -10.80
N HIS A 29 -1.87 -19.67 -11.60
CA HIS A 29 -3.24 -19.58 -11.10
C HIS A 29 -3.66 -20.84 -10.32
N ALA A 30 -3.34 -22.03 -10.83
CA ALA A 30 -3.63 -23.28 -10.14
C ALA A 30 -2.86 -23.45 -8.81
N ALA A 31 -1.68 -22.83 -8.70
CA ALA A 31 -0.86 -22.89 -7.48
C ALA A 31 -1.33 -21.93 -6.38
N PHE A 32 -2.16 -20.93 -6.72
CA PHE A 32 -2.62 -19.89 -5.82
C PHE A 32 -3.67 -20.40 -4.82
N SER A 33 -3.61 -19.85 -3.60
CA SER A 33 -4.69 -19.92 -2.62
C SER A 33 -4.64 -18.66 -1.75
N ALA A 34 -5.78 -18.24 -1.19
CA ALA A 34 -5.85 -17.07 -0.32
C ALA A 34 -4.88 -17.17 0.86
N THR A 35 -4.70 -18.36 1.43
CA THR A 35 -3.75 -18.64 2.53
C THR A 35 -2.28 -18.49 2.16
N LYS A 36 -1.94 -18.50 0.86
CA LYS A 36 -0.58 -18.28 0.36
C LYS A 36 -0.33 -16.83 -0.04
N ALA A 37 -1.39 -16.04 -0.25
CA ALA A 37 -1.26 -14.65 -0.65
C ALA A 37 -0.41 -13.90 0.38
N THR A 38 0.65 -13.24 -0.09
CA THR A 38 1.40 -12.33 0.77
C THR A 38 0.64 -11.01 0.77
N VAL A 39 -0.41 -10.93 1.60
CA VAL A 39 -1.15 -9.68 1.82
C VAL A 39 -0.27 -8.80 2.70
N MET A 40 0.69 -8.13 2.06
CA MET A 40 1.51 -7.09 2.65
C MET A 40 1.37 -5.85 1.79
N THR A 41 0.25 -5.15 1.92
CA THR A 41 0.18 -3.72 1.63
C THR A 41 0.54 -3.01 2.92
N VAL A 42 1.80 -2.60 3.07
CA VAL A 42 2.18 -1.70 4.16
C VAL A 42 1.67 -0.30 3.77
N HIS A 43 0.36 -0.10 3.91
CA HIS A 43 -0.30 1.20 3.82
C HIS A 43 -0.36 1.79 5.23
N LEU A 44 0.80 2.12 5.78
CA LEU A 44 0.88 2.78 7.07
C LEU A 44 0.48 4.25 6.87
N CYS A 45 -0.68 4.58 7.39
CA CYS A 45 -1.24 5.94 7.41
C CYS A 45 -1.85 6.22 8.79
N SER A 46 -2.48 7.39 8.94
CA SER A 46 -3.30 7.75 10.10
C SER A 46 -2.58 7.96 11.44
N THR A 47 -1.24 7.98 11.47
CA THR A 47 -0.48 8.24 12.72
C THR A 47 -0.47 9.71 13.13
N VAL A 48 -0.77 10.65 12.21
CA VAL A 48 -0.95 12.08 12.48
C VAL A 48 -2.14 12.58 11.66
N PRO A 49 -3.39 12.19 11.96
CA PRO A 49 -4.54 12.53 11.12
C PRO A 49 -4.69 14.05 10.98
N THR A 50 -4.98 14.53 9.76
CA THR A 50 -5.30 15.94 9.51
C THR A 50 -6.73 16.28 9.91
N GLY A 51 -6.94 17.47 10.51
CA GLY A 51 -8.24 18.02 10.85
C GLY A 51 -8.19 19.04 11.99
N GLU A 52 -9.30 19.73 12.22
CA GLU A 52 -9.38 20.85 13.17
C GLU A 52 -9.74 20.44 14.61
N ASP A 53 -10.08 19.18 14.85
CA ASP A 53 -10.38 18.65 16.19
C ASP A 53 -9.08 18.15 16.86
N PRO A 54 -8.49 18.88 17.81
CA PRO A 54 -7.20 18.53 18.39
C PRO A 54 -7.27 17.28 19.29
N ASP A 55 -8.47 16.84 19.69
CA ASP A 55 -8.64 15.60 20.47
C ASP A 55 -8.60 14.36 19.56
N ARG A 56 -8.66 14.55 18.23
CA ARG A 56 -8.72 13.47 17.23
C ARG A 56 -7.61 13.55 16.17
N CYS A 57 -7.06 14.74 15.95
CA CYS A 57 -6.14 15.03 14.87
C CYS A 57 -4.78 15.51 15.41
N GLY A 58 -3.70 15.09 14.76
CA GLY A 58 -2.33 15.50 15.14
C GLY A 58 -1.86 16.76 14.41
N ALA A 59 -2.50 17.09 13.29
CA ALA A 59 -2.20 18.28 12.49
C ALA A 59 -3.49 18.95 12.00
N ASP A 60 -3.44 20.26 11.78
CA ASP A 60 -4.54 21.02 11.16
C ASP A 60 -4.75 20.62 9.69
N SER A 61 -5.79 21.18 9.05
CA SER A 61 -6.14 20.88 7.65
C SER A 61 -5.05 21.23 6.63
N PHE A 62 -4.00 21.93 7.06
CA PHE A 62 -2.85 22.33 6.25
C PHE A 62 -1.57 21.57 6.62
N GLY A 63 -1.67 20.53 7.47
CA GLY A 63 -0.56 19.67 7.86
C GLY A 63 0.34 20.28 8.93
N ARG A 64 -0.02 21.41 9.55
CA ARG A 64 0.75 21.96 10.69
C ARG A 64 0.38 21.20 11.95
N VAL A 65 1.38 20.73 12.70
CA VAL A 65 1.18 19.99 13.94
C VAL A 65 0.50 20.88 14.99
N HIS A 66 -0.56 20.38 15.62
CA HIS A 66 -1.26 21.10 16.68
C HIS A 66 -0.33 21.40 17.86
N GLY A 67 -0.42 22.62 18.42
CA GLY A 67 0.48 23.09 19.48
C GLY A 67 1.86 23.57 18.98
N CYS A 68 2.17 23.43 17.69
CA CYS A 68 3.41 23.91 17.08
C CYS A 68 3.14 25.10 16.15
N ARG A 69 4.06 26.07 16.11
CA ARG A 69 3.92 27.25 15.24
C ARG A 69 4.49 27.05 13.84
N ASN A 70 5.48 26.17 13.70
CA ASN A 70 6.32 26.04 12.50
C ASN A 70 6.75 24.59 12.20
N VAL A 71 5.99 23.60 12.66
CA VAL A 71 6.25 22.18 12.37
C VAL A 71 5.12 21.65 11.49
N TYR A 72 5.51 21.02 10.38
CA TYR A 72 4.58 20.49 9.38
C TYR A 72 4.90 19.04 9.08
N VAL A 73 3.85 18.27 8.81
CA VAL A 73 3.91 16.90 8.32
C VAL A 73 3.34 16.89 6.91
N ASN A 74 3.93 16.11 6.02
CA ASN A 74 3.47 16.00 4.63
C ASN A 74 3.82 14.63 4.04
N ASP A 75 3.37 13.57 4.71
CA ASP A 75 3.49 12.18 4.26
C ASP A 75 2.18 11.42 4.53
N ALA A 76 2.19 10.10 4.34
CA ALA A 76 1.02 9.25 4.50
C ALA A 76 0.41 9.25 5.91
N SER A 77 1.14 9.70 6.94
CA SER A 77 0.61 9.82 8.30
C SER A 77 -0.60 10.75 8.40
N LEU A 78 -0.72 11.73 7.51
CA LEU A 78 -1.83 12.67 7.44
C LEU A 78 -3.15 12.05 6.98
N LEU A 79 -3.07 10.97 6.19
CA LEU A 79 -4.26 10.35 5.61
C LEU A 79 -5.09 9.72 6.74
N PRO A 80 -6.36 10.13 6.94
CA PRO A 80 -7.18 9.62 8.05
C PRO A 80 -7.48 8.12 7.94
N THR A 81 -7.47 7.57 6.73
CA THR A 81 -7.66 6.16 6.42
C THR A 81 -6.87 5.78 5.18
N ALA A 82 -6.66 4.48 4.96
CA ALA A 82 -6.00 3.98 3.77
C ALA A 82 -6.82 4.35 2.51
N PRO A 83 -6.19 4.93 1.48
CA PRO A 83 -6.84 5.09 0.19
C PRO A 83 -7.14 3.70 -0.39
N GLY A 84 -8.27 3.55 -1.08
CA GLY A 84 -8.70 2.26 -1.65
C GLY A 84 -7.81 1.75 -2.79
N VAL A 85 -6.77 2.48 -3.16
CA VAL A 85 -5.80 2.20 -4.22
C VAL A 85 -4.41 2.67 -3.78
N ASN A 86 -3.37 2.15 -4.44
CA ASN A 86 -2.00 2.62 -4.33
C ASN A 86 -1.76 3.90 -5.14
#